data_AF-A0A8C6SN55-F1
#
_entry.id   AF-A0A8C6SN55-F1
#
_cell.length_a   1.000
_cell.length_b   1.000
_cell.length_c   1.000
_cell.angle_alpha   90.00
_cell.angle_beta   90.00
_cell.angle_gamma   90.00
#
_symmetry.space_group_name_H-M   'P 1'
#
loop_
_entity.id
_entity.type
_entity.pdbx_description
1 polymer ?
#
loop_
_entity_poly.entity_id
_entity_poly.type
_entity_poly.pdbx_seq_one_letter_code
_entity_poly.pdbx_strand_id
1 'polypeptide(L)'
;MLCEYNTALLLFKRVSIVTWNVGSAMAPDDITTLFGPNISDGSIDMFVASQRMQGVLLLVFCKFCHLPFLRSIQTQSTRTGLGGYWGNKGGVSARMTVFGHTVCFLNCHLPAHMRNLEQRMEDFESILQQQQFEAGSATGVLDHDVIFWFGDLNFRIEDYDIHVVKCAIDSNKLPLLWERDQLNMAKNTESILDGFLEGPLNFPPTYKFDVGTNTYDTSAKKRKPAWTDRILWRLRRTGSPVPSHNAALQRGLTSWFGGTTKVTQHTYCSHMGYTISDHKPVSALFSLQVSYKSTSVTFVRNMFYLSFVYCSFHSNSWDWVAIYKAWFDYITFLFLLLDKKDASVMTFPEEELPKDDCDYILGYYSNTMNSIIGLSMPFQVKHINNGKNHHQHLSMPSLPSSTDKTSYSQPDPEEI
;
A
#
# COMPACT_ATOMS: atom_id res chain seq x y z
N MET A 1 -9.27 9.34 23.38
CA MET A 1 -10.48 8.54 23.09
C MET A 1 -10.02 7.28 22.38
N LEU A 2 -9.90 6.17 23.11
CA LEU A 2 -9.51 4.87 22.55
C LEU A 2 -10.75 4.32 21.83
N CYS A 3 -10.70 4.28 20.50
CA CYS A 3 -11.74 3.63 19.71
C CYS A 3 -11.39 2.14 19.64
N GLU A 4 -12.22 1.30 20.25
CA GLU A 4 -12.11 -0.15 20.10
C GLU A 4 -12.36 -0.53 18.63
N TYR A 5 -11.36 -1.11 17.97
CA TYR A 5 -11.46 -1.48 16.57
C TYR A 5 -12.03 -2.89 16.44
N ASN A 6 -13.24 -2.97 15.90
CA ASN A 6 -13.88 -4.21 15.48
C ASN A 6 -13.04 -4.86 14.35
N THR A 7 -12.75 -6.16 14.44
CA THR A 7 -11.85 -6.89 13.52
C THR A 7 -12.34 -6.88 12.05
N ALA A 8 -13.64 -6.70 11.82
CA ALA A 8 -14.21 -6.54 10.48
C ALA A 8 -13.77 -5.22 9.78
N LEU A 9 -13.42 -4.17 10.53
CA LEU A 9 -12.96 -2.88 9.99
C LEU A 9 -11.49 -2.89 9.54
N LEU A 10 -10.70 -3.89 9.95
CA LEU A 10 -9.29 -4.02 9.56
C LEU A 10 -9.12 -4.41 8.09
N LEU A 11 -10.12 -5.06 7.48
CA LEU A 11 -10.14 -5.38 6.05
C LEU A 11 -10.20 -4.11 5.16
N PHE A 12 -10.69 -2.99 5.70
CA PHE A 12 -10.92 -1.76 4.94
C PHE A 12 -9.76 -0.76 5.00
N LYS A 13 -8.64 -1.10 5.65
CA LYS A 13 -7.50 -0.19 5.86
C LYS A 13 -6.17 -0.90 5.55
N ARG A 14 -5.83 -1.07 4.26
CA ARG A 14 -4.62 -1.78 3.83
C ARG A 14 -3.70 -0.95 2.93
N VAL A 15 -2.39 -1.18 3.05
CA VAL A 15 -1.38 -0.89 2.04
C VAL A 15 -0.97 -2.23 1.42
N SER A 16 -1.11 -2.36 0.11
CA SER A 16 -0.82 -3.59 -0.64
C SER A 16 0.50 -3.40 -1.38
N ILE A 17 1.41 -4.36 -1.22
CA ILE A 17 2.72 -4.35 -1.88
C ILE A 17 2.76 -5.52 -2.85
N VAL A 18 3.05 -5.24 -4.12
CA VAL A 18 3.14 -6.25 -5.17
C VAL A 18 4.55 -6.19 -5.76
N THR A 19 5.17 -7.36 -5.89
CA THR A 19 6.49 -7.50 -6.49
C THR A 19 6.49 -8.47 -7.66
N TRP A 20 7.46 -8.28 -8.53
CA TRP A 20 7.75 -9.21 -9.62
C TRP A 20 9.27 -9.29 -9.79
N ASN A 21 9.80 -10.51 -9.79
CA ASN A 21 11.24 -10.77 -9.92
C ASN A 21 11.46 -11.82 -11.00
N VAL A 22 11.88 -11.36 -12.18
CA VAL A 22 12.27 -12.22 -13.30
C VAL A 22 13.62 -11.79 -13.82
N GLY A 23 14.41 -12.73 -14.33
CA GLY A 23 15.80 -12.44 -14.73
C GLY A 23 15.88 -11.41 -15.86
N SER A 24 15.31 -11.74 -17.02
CA SER A 24 15.37 -10.91 -18.23
C SER A 24 14.01 -10.63 -18.86
N ALA A 25 12.94 -11.24 -18.34
CA ALA A 25 11.60 -10.98 -18.85
C ALA A 25 11.12 -9.59 -18.43
N MET A 26 10.28 -8.99 -19.26
CA MET A 26 9.65 -7.71 -18.95
C MET A 26 8.28 -7.97 -18.34
N ALA A 27 7.97 -7.30 -17.23
CA ALA A 27 6.60 -7.22 -16.76
C ALA A 27 5.74 -6.52 -17.84
N PRO A 28 4.43 -6.85 -17.95
CA PRO A 28 3.51 -6.17 -18.86
C PRO A 28 3.55 -4.65 -18.67
N ASP A 29 3.38 -3.89 -19.75
CA ASP A 29 3.50 -2.43 -19.75
C ASP A 29 2.42 -1.76 -18.88
N ASP A 30 1.25 -2.38 -18.76
CA ASP A 30 0.17 -1.96 -17.87
C ASP A 30 -0.16 -3.08 -16.88
N ILE A 31 0.61 -3.15 -15.80
CA ILE A 31 0.34 -4.03 -14.67
C ILE A 31 -0.63 -3.41 -13.67
N THR A 32 -0.87 -2.09 -13.78
CA THR A 32 -1.78 -1.37 -12.89
C THR A 32 -3.22 -1.78 -13.10
N THR A 33 -3.63 -2.14 -14.33
CA THR A 33 -4.97 -2.67 -14.61
C THR A 33 -5.20 -4.08 -14.08
N LEU A 34 -4.16 -4.90 -13.91
CA LEU A 34 -4.26 -6.22 -13.25
C LEU A 34 -4.58 -6.12 -11.76
N PHE A 35 -4.18 -5.01 -11.13
CA PHE A 35 -4.47 -4.67 -9.73
C PHE A 35 -5.35 -3.42 -9.62
N GLY A 36 -6.00 -3.06 -10.74
CA GLY A 36 -6.73 -1.82 -10.89
C GLY A 36 -7.99 -1.79 -10.03
N PRO A 37 -8.62 -0.62 -9.88
CA PRO A 37 -9.81 -0.48 -9.06
C PRO A 37 -10.93 -1.39 -9.59
N ASN A 38 -11.22 -2.50 -8.90
CA ASN A 38 -12.49 -3.18 -9.09
C ASN A 38 -13.57 -2.30 -8.46
N ILE A 39 -14.27 -1.54 -9.31
CA ILE A 39 -15.31 -0.56 -8.94
C ILE A 39 -16.50 -1.22 -8.21
N SER A 40 -16.64 -2.55 -8.26
CA SER A 40 -17.83 -3.26 -7.81
C SER A 40 -17.94 -3.49 -6.29
N ASP A 41 -16.88 -3.34 -5.49
CA ASP A 41 -16.91 -3.62 -4.05
C ASP A 41 -16.58 -2.41 -3.13
N GLY A 42 -16.35 -1.23 -3.70
CA GLY A 42 -15.96 -0.03 -2.96
C GLY A 42 -14.55 -0.11 -2.33
N SER A 43 -13.76 -1.13 -2.65
CA SER A 43 -12.42 -1.37 -2.11
C SER A 43 -11.33 -0.83 -3.05
N ILE A 44 -11.39 0.46 -3.37
CA ILE A 44 -10.44 1.06 -4.32
C ILE A 44 -9.04 1.18 -3.69
N ASP A 45 -8.14 0.32 -4.13
CA ASP A 45 -6.70 0.42 -3.92
C ASP A 45 -6.15 1.47 -4.91
N MET A 46 -5.66 2.59 -4.38
CA MET A 46 -5.00 3.64 -5.15
C MET A 46 -3.55 3.27 -5.40
N PHE A 47 -3.07 3.48 -6.62
CA PHE A 47 -1.65 3.38 -6.93
C PHE A 47 -0.87 4.52 -6.26
N VAL A 48 0.21 4.18 -5.54
CA VAL A 48 1.03 5.11 -4.75
C VAL A 48 2.40 5.31 -5.36
N ALA A 49 3.08 4.21 -5.72
CA ALA A 49 4.43 4.25 -6.24
C ALA A 49 4.75 2.99 -7.05
N SER A 50 5.65 3.13 -8.02
CA SER A 50 6.31 2.01 -8.69
C SER A 50 7.78 2.27 -8.84
N GLN A 51 8.58 1.20 -8.73
CA GLN A 51 9.97 1.22 -9.15
C GLN A 51 10.29 -0.05 -9.94
N ARG A 52 10.97 0.12 -11.07
CA ARG A 52 11.36 -0.99 -11.93
C ARG A 52 12.83 -0.91 -12.29
N MET A 53 13.48 -2.06 -12.29
CA MET A 53 14.84 -2.26 -12.79
C MET A 53 14.88 -3.57 -13.57
N GLN A 54 14.82 -3.47 -14.91
CA GLN A 54 14.66 -4.63 -15.80
C GLN A 54 13.47 -5.51 -15.39
N GLY A 55 13.73 -6.72 -14.90
CA GLY A 55 12.74 -7.68 -14.43
C GLY A 55 12.48 -7.66 -12.92
N VAL A 56 13.06 -6.70 -12.18
CA VAL A 56 12.74 -6.44 -10.76
C VAL A 56 11.76 -5.28 -10.68
N LEU A 57 10.57 -5.52 -10.14
CA LEU A 57 9.49 -4.54 -10.04
C LEU A 57 8.92 -4.51 -8.62
N LEU A 58 8.62 -3.32 -8.15
CA LEU A 58 7.92 -3.03 -6.91
C LEU A 58 6.77 -2.08 -7.21
N LEU A 59 5.57 -2.43 -6.75
CA LEU A 59 4.37 -1.61 -6.82
C LEU A 59 3.80 -1.45 -5.41
N VAL A 60 3.37 -0.23 -5.09
CA VAL A 60 2.73 0.11 -3.83
C VAL A 60 1.33 0.63 -4.12
N PHE A 61 0.34 0.05 -3.46
CA PHE A 61 -1.04 0.50 -3.48
C PHE A 61 -1.53 0.77 -2.06
N CYS A 62 -2.49 1.66 -1.89
CA CYS A 62 -3.15 1.88 -0.61
C CYS A 62 -4.64 2.13 -0.77
N LYS A 63 -5.44 1.73 0.22
CA LYS A 63 -6.82 2.19 0.32
C LYS A 63 -6.87 3.72 0.39
N PHE A 64 -7.85 4.31 -0.29
CA PHE A 64 -8.07 5.76 -0.34
C PHE A 64 -7.95 6.47 1.02
N CYS A 65 -8.47 5.85 2.09
CA CYS A 65 -8.43 6.40 3.45
C CYS A 65 -7.02 6.63 4.00
N HIS A 66 -5.99 5.98 3.45
CA HIS A 66 -4.60 6.09 3.90
C HIS A 66 -3.83 7.20 3.22
N LEU A 67 -4.26 7.65 2.04
CA LEU A 67 -3.53 8.61 1.21
C LEU A 67 -3.10 9.88 2.00
N PRO A 68 -3.93 10.49 2.88
CA PRO A 68 -3.55 11.67 3.64
C PRO A 68 -2.40 11.47 4.64
N PHE A 69 -2.09 10.21 4.95
CA PHE A 69 -1.11 9.80 5.94
C PHE A 69 0.17 9.23 5.31
N LEU A 70 0.23 9.15 3.97
CA LEU A 70 1.41 8.77 3.21
C LEU A 70 2.13 10.03 2.72
N ARG A 71 3.40 10.18 3.10
CA ARG A 71 4.21 11.37 2.76
C ARG A 71 5.61 10.99 2.34
N SER A 72 6.31 11.94 1.73
CA SER A 72 7.73 11.84 1.38
C SER A 72 8.05 10.53 0.65
N ILE A 73 7.20 10.18 -0.32
CA ILE A 73 7.32 8.97 -1.12
C ILE A 73 8.50 9.13 -2.07
N GLN A 74 9.44 8.19 -2.04
CA GLN A 74 10.59 8.17 -2.95
C GLN A 74 10.93 6.74 -3.30
N THR A 75 11.52 6.54 -4.47
CA THR A 75 11.97 5.24 -4.95
C THR A 75 13.45 5.27 -5.28
N GLN A 76 14.12 4.13 -5.14
CA GLN A 76 15.53 3.95 -5.48
C GLN A 76 15.76 2.61 -6.17
N SER A 77 16.86 2.49 -6.90
CA SER A 77 17.28 1.21 -7.49
C SER A 77 18.79 1.07 -7.55
N THR A 78 19.28 -0.14 -7.33
CA THR A 78 20.70 -0.48 -7.41
C THR A 78 20.86 -1.73 -8.25
N ARG A 79 21.68 -1.64 -9.30
CA ARG A 79 22.04 -2.76 -10.17
C ARG A 79 23.23 -3.50 -9.57
N THR A 80 23.21 -4.82 -9.59
CA THR A 80 24.35 -5.65 -9.18
C THR A 80 24.76 -6.67 -10.23
N GLY A 81 23.93 -6.89 -11.26
CA GLY A 81 24.24 -7.79 -12.36
C GLY A 81 25.47 -7.33 -13.16
N LEU A 82 26.33 -8.27 -13.53
CA LEU A 82 27.61 -8.01 -14.19
C LEU A 82 28.45 -6.94 -13.45
N GLY A 83 28.52 -6.99 -12.12
CA GLY A 83 29.26 -5.99 -11.33
C GLY A 83 28.62 -4.60 -11.33
N GLY A 84 27.31 -4.53 -11.54
CA GLY A 84 26.53 -3.27 -11.56
C GLY A 84 26.23 -2.72 -12.95
N TYR A 85 26.83 -3.26 -14.01
CA TYR A 85 26.56 -2.82 -15.38
C TYR A 85 25.16 -3.22 -15.90
N TRP A 86 24.57 -4.29 -15.37
CA TRP A 86 23.31 -4.85 -15.86
C TRP A 86 22.26 -5.01 -14.76
N GLY A 87 21.02 -4.59 -15.04
CA GLY A 87 19.94 -4.54 -14.05
C GLY A 87 19.16 -5.84 -13.83
N ASN A 88 19.64 -7.01 -14.31
CA ASN A 88 18.95 -8.30 -14.12
C ASN A 88 19.03 -8.85 -12.68
N LYS A 89 19.84 -8.21 -11.83
CA LYS A 89 20.04 -8.47 -10.40
C LYS A 89 20.24 -7.15 -9.68
N GLY A 90 19.88 -7.14 -8.40
CA GLY A 90 20.02 -6.01 -7.51
C GLY A 90 18.74 -5.75 -6.72
N GLY A 91 18.47 -4.49 -6.38
CA GLY A 91 17.34 -4.10 -5.55
C GLY A 91 16.61 -2.86 -6.05
N VAL A 92 15.30 -2.82 -5.81
CA VAL A 92 14.45 -1.63 -5.97
C VAL A 92 13.71 -1.38 -4.67
N SER A 93 13.51 -0.12 -4.32
CA SER A 93 12.80 0.24 -3.10
C SER A 93 11.82 1.37 -3.28
N ALA A 94 10.85 1.42 -2.37
CA ALA A 94 9.95 2.53 -2.17
C ALA A 94 9.93 2.86 -0.67
N ARG A 95 10.30 4.08 -0.32
CA ARG A 95 10.16 4.61 1.04
C ARG A 95 9.07 5.63 1.13
N MET A 96 8.50 5.75 2.32
CA MET A 96 7.48 6.73 2.66
C MET A 96 7.39 6.92 4.17
N THR A 97 6.78 8.02 4.58
CA THR A 97 6.30 8.21 5.94
C THR A 97 4.84 7.78 5.99
N VAL A 98 4.52 6.82 6.86
CA VAL A 98 3.19 6.26 7.10
C VAL A 98 2.76 6.64 8.51
N PHE A 99 1.73 7.48 8.65
CA PHE A 99 1.27 8.00 9.94
C PHE A 99 2.41 8.60 10.79
N GLY A 100 3.36 9.27 10.15
CA GLY A 100 4.52 9.88 10.82
C GLY A 100 5.73 8.97 11.05
N HIS A 101 5.65 7.67 10.72
CA HIS A 101 6.76 6.72 10.84
C HIS A 101 7.38 6.41 9.48
N THR A 102 8.70 6.30 9.43
CA THR A 102 9.43 5.98 8.19
C THR A 102 9.38 4.48 7.91
N VAL A 103 8.89 4.12 6.72
CA VAL A 103 8.77 2.74 6.24
C VAL A 103 9.47 2.60 4.90
N CYS A 104 10.29 1.56 4.74
CA CYS A 104 10.95 1.21 3.48
C CYS A 104 10.55 -0.20 3.03
N PHE A 105 10.14 -0.32 1.78
CA PHE A 105 9.86 -1.58 1.10
C PHE A 105 10.99 -1.86 0.12
N LEU A 106 11.77 -2.91 0.34
CA LEU A 106 12.94 -3.28 -0.47
C LEU A 106 12.70 -4.63 -1.16
N ASN A 107 12.55 -4.60 -2.48
CA ASN A 107 12.50 -5.79 -3.31
C ASN A 107 13.89 -6.09 -3.89
N CYS A 108 14.42 -7.29 -3.70
CA CYS A 108 15.70 -7.72 -4.27
C CYS A 108 15.55 -8.97 -5.14
N HIS A 109 16.34 -9.01 -6.22
CA HIS A 109 16.61 -10.22 -6.99
C HIS A 109 18.10 -10.50 -6.91
N LEU A 110 18.48 -11.43 -6.03
CA LEU A 110 19.88 -11.68 -5.68
C LEU A 110 20.49 -12.80 -6.54
N PRO A 111 21.83 -12.92 -6.59
CA PRO A 111 22.55 -13.93 -7.37
C PRO A 111 22.04 -15.36 -7.18
N ALA A 112 21.69 -16.00 -8.29
CA ALA A 112 21.25 -17.39 -8.32
C ALA A 112 22.41 -18.37 -8.06
N HIS A 113 22.07 -19.66 -7.92
CA HIS A 113 22.96 -20.81 -7.71
C HIS A 113 23.46 -21.01 -6.27
N MET A 114 23.70 -22.28 -5.94
CA MET A 114 24.08 -22.80 -4.62
C MET A 114 25.32 -22.09 -4.05
N ARG A 115 26.39 -22.02 -4.85
CA ARG A 115 27.72 -21.52 -4.45
C ARG A 115 27.83 -20.01 -4.26
N ASN A 116 26.82 -19.23 -4.65
CA ASN A 116 26.91 -17.77 -4.70
C ASN A 116 26.42 -17.10 -3.39
N LEU A 117 26.64 -17.73 -2.23
CA LEU A 117 26.20 -17.17 -0.94
C LEU A 117 26.92 -15.85 -0.64
N GLU A 118 28.24 -15.83 -0.72
CA GLU A 118 29.07 -14.64 -0.53
C GLU A 118 28.64 -13.50 -1.46
N GLN A 119 28.48 -13.77 -2.76
CA GLN A 119 28.00 -12.77 -3.71
C GLN A 119 26.59 -12.24 -3.37
N ARG A 120 25.69 -13.07 -2.82
CA ARG A 120 24.38 -12.57 -2.37
C ARG A 120 24.52 -11.58 -1.20
N MET A 121 25.47 -11.83 -0.30
CA MET A 121 25.74 -10.94 0.82
C MET A 121 26.38 -9.63 0.36
N GLU A 122 27.40 -9.69 -0.51
CA GLU A 122 28.02 -8.52 -1.12
C GLU A 122 27.01 -7.66 -1.91
N ASP A 123 26.17 -8.30 -2.72
CA ASP A 123 25.13 -7.61 -3.49
C ASP A 123 24.13 -6.92 -2.55
N PHE A 124 23.71 -7.60 -1.48
CA PHE A 124 22.79 -7.02 -0.49
C PHE A 124 23.42 -5.83 0.24
N GLU A 125 24.69 -5.93 0.63
CA GLU A 125 25.43 -4.83 1.24
C GLU A 125 25.54 -3.62 0.30
N SER A 126 25.92 -3.88 -0.94
CA SER A 126 26.02 -2.86 -1.98
C SER A 126 24.68 -2.14 -2.21
N ILE A 127 23.55 -2.87 -2.22
CA ILE A 127 22.20 -2.29 -2.30
C ILE A 127 21.92 -1.37 -1.09
N LEU A 128 22.21 -1.83 0.13
CA LEU A 128 21.96 -1.04 1.35
C LEU A 128 22.82 0.22 1.42
N GLN A 129 24.06 0.17 0.95
CA GLN A 129 24.98 1.31 0.94
C GLN A 129 24.62 2.35 -0.15
N GLN A 130 24.24 1.88 -1.35
CA GLN A 130 24.00 2.78 -2.49
C GLN A 130 22.61 3.44 -2.47
N GLN A 131 21.59 2.78 -1.92
CA GLN A 131 20.23 3.36 -1.90
C GLN A 131 20.11 4.43 -0.83
N GLN A 132 20.21 5.68 -1.27
CA GLN A 132 20.07 6.87 -0.47
C GLN A 132 18.84 7.67 -0.90
N PHE A 133 18.11 8.20 0.06
CA PHE A 133 16.89 8.97 -0.15
C PHE A 133 17.11 10.43 0.23
N GLU A 134 16.63 11.33 -0.63
CA GLU A 134 16.81 12.77 -0.47
C GLU A 134 15.85 13.32 0.59
N ALA A 135 16.25 14.30 1.40
CA ALA A 135 15.36 15.05 2.28
C ALA A 135 14.40 14.19 3.15
N GLY A 136 14.77 13.94 4.41
CA GLY A 136 13.94 13.20 5.35
C GLY A 136 14.66 12.87 6.65
N SER A 137 13.96 12.20 7.56
CA SER A 137 14.52 11.69 8.82
C SER A 137 15.23 10.33 8.68
N ALA A 138 15.15 9.70 7.50
CA ALA A 138 15.81 8.44 7.17
C ALA A 138 16.44 8.56 5.78
N THR A 139 17.77 8.49 5.70
CA THR A 139 18.54 8.69 4.47
C THR A 139 18.89 7.38 3.79
N GLY A 140 19.39 6.40 4.53
CA GLY A 140 19.65 5.05 4.03
C GLY A 140 18.49 4.10 4.34
N VAL A 141 18.48 2.94 3.69
CA VAL A 141 17.47 1.90 3.93
C VAL A 141 17.40 1.52 5.42
N LEU A 142 18.55 1.33 6.08
CA LEU A 142 18.61 0.89 7.48
C LEU A 142 18.18 1.94 8.51
N ASP A 143 17.99 3.20 8.10
CA ASP A 143 17.61 4.32 8.97
C ASP A 143 16.09 4.39 9.26
N HIS A 144 15.30 3.68 8.47
CA HIS A 144 13.84 3.67 8.56
C HIS A 144 13.37 2.95 9.82
N ASP A 145 12.26 3.42 10.40
CA ASP A 145 11.66 2.83 11.60
C ASP A 145 11.22 1.38 11.34
N VAL A 146 10.72 1.11 10.13
CA VAL A 146 10.34 -0.23 9.67
C VAL A 146 10.88 -0.48 8.27
N ILE A 147 11.47 -1.65 8.06
CA ILE A 147 11.93 -2.12 6.76
C ILE A 147 11.23 -3.43 6.47
N PHE A 148 10.66 -3.57 5.28
CA PHE A 148 10.25 -4.85 4.73
C PHE A 148 11.22 -5.19 3.60
N TRP A 149 11.85 -6.36 3.68
CA TRP A 149 12.80 -6.85 2.68
C TRP A 149 12.32 -8.17 2.12
N PHE A 150 12.16 -8.24 0.80
CA PHE A 150 11.55 -9.39 0.14
C PHE A 150 12.03 -9.54 -1.31
N GLY A 151 11.61 -10.65 -1.95
CA GLY A 151 11.87 -10.93 -3.36
C GLY A 151 12.44 -12.33 -3.59
N ASP A 152 12.95 -12.57 -4.80
CA ASP A 152 13.77 -13.75 -5.10
C ASP A 152 15.20 -13.53 -4.56
N LEU A 153 15.36 -13.83 -3.27
CA LEU A 153 16.63 -13.70 -2.57
C LEU A 153 17.59 -14.85 -2.90
N ASN A 154 17.13 -15.88 -3.62
CA ASN A 154 17.94 -16.95 -4.19
C ASN A 154 18.78 -17.79 -3.21
N PHE A 155 18.54 -17.70 -1.89
CA PHE A 155 19.15 -18.59 -0.89
C PHE A 155 18.68 -20.03 -1.09
N ARG A 156 19.56 -20.99 -0.80
CA ARG A 156 19.38 -22.41 -1.08
C ARG A 156 19.55 -23.26 0.17
N ILE A 157 19.19 -24.53 0.08
CA ILE A 157 19.41 -25.52 1.15
C ILE A 157 20.81 -26.14 0.97
N GLU A 158 21.64 -26.14 2.01
CA GLU A 158 22.97 -26.77 2.04
C GLU A 158 22.92 -28.22 2.55
N ASP A 159 24.06 -28.91 2.47
CA ASP A 159 24.38 -30.21 3.08
C ASP A 159 23.51 -31.43 2.74
N TYR A 160 22.39 -31.25 2.05
CA TYR A 160 21.52 -32.33 1.60
C TYR A 160 21.55 -32.49 0.08
N ASP A 161 21.65 -33.74 -0.36
CA ASP A 161 21.41 -34.14 -1.74
C ASP A 161 19.94 -33.93 -2.13
N ILE A 162 19.70 -33.77 -3.44
CA ILE A 162 18.36 -33.53 -3.97
C ILE A 162 17.33 -34.60 -3.57
N HIS A 163 17.75 -35.86 -3.47
CA HIS A 163 16.87 -36.96 -3.05
C HIS A 163 16.44 -36.83 -1.59
N VAL A 164 17.36 -36.41 -0.71
CA VAL A 164 17.08 -36.18 0.70
C VAL A 164 16.13 -35.00 0.85
N VAL A 165 16.36 -33.91 0.11
CA VAL A 165 15.47 -32.74 0.11
C VAL A 165 14.05 -33.12 -0.35
N LYS A 166 13.91 -33.84 -1.47
CA LYS A 166 12.59 -34.27 -1.96
C LYS A 166 11.88 -35.20 -0.96
N CYS A 167 12.59 -36.19 -0.41
CA CYS A 167 12.04 -37.09 0.60
C CYS A 167 11.57 -36.36 1.88
N ALA A 168 12.33 -35.35 2.33
CA ALA A 168 11.95 -34.53 3.47
C ALA A 168 10.70 -33.68 3.18
N ILE A 169 10.56 -33.13 1.96
CA ILE A 169 9.36 -32.43 1.53
C ILE A 169 8.15 -33.37 1.51
N ASP A 170 8.28 -34.53 0.88
CA ASP A 170 7.20 -35.53 0.76
C ASP A 170 6.74 -36.06 2.12
N SER A 171 7.67 -36.13 3.08
CA SER A 171 7.41 -36.54 4.47
C SER A 171 6.99 -35.39 5.39
N ASN A 172 6.80 -34.18 4.85
CA ASN A 172 6.52 -32.95 5.61
C ASN A 172 7.52 -32.65 6.75
N LYS A 173 8.79 -33.01 6.56
CA LYS A 173 9.90 -32.76 7.50
C LYS A 173 10.63 -31.45 7.17
N LEU A 174 9.87 -30.39 6.91
CA LEU A 174 10.40 -29.07 6.51
C LEU A 174 11.37 -28.44 7.53
N PRO A 175 11.19 -28.59 8.86
CA PRO A 175 12.14 -28.02 9.82
C PRO A 175 13.59 -28.48 9.63
N LEU A 176 13.82 -29.73 9.23
CA LEU A 176 15.16 -30.25 8.96
C LEU A 176 15.86 -29.52 7.81
N LEU A 177 15.09 -29.10 6.81
CA LEU A 177 15.59 -28.35 5.67
C LEU A 177 15.86 -26.89 6.04
N TRP A 178 15.05 -26.32 6.93
CA TRP A 178 15.22 -24.94 7.40
C TRP A 178 16.52 -24.77 8.21
N GLU A 179 16.93 -25.78 8.99
CA GLU A 179 18.23 -25.77 9.68
C GLU A 179 19.41 -25.64 8.72
N ARG A 180 19.26 -26.08 7.46
CA ARG A 180 20.27 -25.99 6.40
C ARG A 180 19.95 -24.94 5.34
N ASP A 181 18.96 -24.08 5.57
CA ASP A 181 18.66 -22.96 4.68
C ASP A 181 19.71 -21.87 4.83
N GLN A 182 20.36 -21.47 3.73
CA GLN A 182 21.45 -20.49 3.75
C GLN A 182 21.04 -19.15 4.36
N LEU A 183 19.82 -18.66 4.12
CA LEU A 183 19.38 -17.40 4.73
C LEU A 183 19.22 -17.56 6.24
N ASN A 184 18.66 -18.69 6.68
CA ASN A 184 18.52 -18.97 8.10
C ASN A 184 19.86 -19.07 8.83
N MET A 185 20.84 -19.75 8.22
CA MET A 185 22.19 -19.81 8.76
C MET A 185 22.86 -18.43 8.74
N ALA A 186 22.77 -17.71 7.62
CA ALA A 186 23.35 -16.38 7.45
C ALA A 186 22.83 -15.36 8.47
N LYS A 187 21.56 -15.42 8.87
CA LYS A 187 21.01 -14.54 9.93
C LYS A 187 21.75 -14.66 11.28
N ASN A 188 22.46 -15.76 11.52
CA ASN A 188 23.24 -15.98 12.74
C ASN A 188 24.73 -15.65 12.59
N THR A 189 25.23 -15.51 11.35
CA THR A 189 26.67 -15.34 11.07
C THR A 189 26.99 -13.99 10.44
N GLU A 190 26.07 -13.44 9.66
CA GLU A 190 26.24 -12.21 8.88
C GLU A 190 25.64 -11.01 9.62
N SER A 191 26.49 -10.11 10.09
CA SER A 191 26.07 -8.92 10.87
C SER A 191 25.16 -7.97 10.09
N ILE A 192 25.22 -7.97 8.75
CA ILE A 192 24.34 -7.16 7.90
C ILE A 192 22.87 -7.59 7.98
N LEU A 193 22.61 -8.81 8.45
CA LEU A 193 21.26 -9.35 8.66
C LEU A 193 20.74 -9.07 10.08
N ASP A 194 21.51 -8.40 10.93
CA ASP A 194 21.15 -8.14 12.32
C ASP A 194 19.80 -7.43 12.46
N GLY A 195 18.89 -8.09 13.18
CA GLY A 195 17.56 -7.57 13.49
C GLY A 195 16.53 -7.76 12.38
N PHE A 196 16.89 -8.37 11.25
CA PHE A 196 15.89 -8.87 10.31
C PHE A 196 15.21 -10.13 10.88
N LEU A 197 13.90 -10.08 10.91
CA LEU A 197 13.01 -11.12 11.39
C LEU A 197 12.29 -11.75 10.21
N GLU A 198 11.95 -13.04 10.35
CA GLU A 198 11.18 -13.80 9.38
C GLU A 198 10.25 -14.76 10.12
N GLY A 199 9.02 -14.93 9.64
CA GLY A 199 8.10 -15.92 10.19
C GLY A 199 8.48 -17.34 9.81
N PRO A 200 7.84 -18.35 10.46
CA PRO A 200 8.11 -19.74 10.16
C PRO A 200 7.69 -20.13 8.74
N LEU A 201 8.56 -20.87 8.05
CA LEU A 201 8.31 -21.41 6.71
C LEU A 201 7.46 -22.69 6.81
N ASN A 202 6.16 -22.52 7.06
CA ASN A 202 5.19 -23.62 7.15
C ASN A 202 4.67 -24.10 5.79
N PHE A 203 5.43 -23.89 4.72
CA PHE A 203 5.08 -24.22 3.35
C PHE A 203 6.30 -24.78 2.61
N PRO A 204 6.12 -25.64 1.60
CA PRO A 204 7.25 -26.30 0.93
C PRO A 204 8.09 -25.31 0.11
N PRO A 205 9.34 -25.66 -0.24
CA PRO A 205 10.21 -24.86 -1.10
C PRO A 205 9.53 -24.35 -2.37
N THR A 206 9.72 -23.07 -2.68
CA THR A 206 9.00 -22.35 -3.75
C THR A 206 9.67 -22.44 -5.12
N TYR A 207 10.85 -23.03 -5.18
CA TYR A 207 11.64 -23.24 -6.39
C TYR A 207 12.28 -24.63 -6.34
N LYS A 208 12.54 -25.34 -7.44
CA LYS A 208 12.15 -25.05 -8.84
C LYS A 208 11.10 -26.05 -9.30
N PHE A 209 10.06 -25.59 -9.98
CA PHE A 209 9.00 -26.42 -10.54
C PHE A 209 9.10 -26.57 -12.06
N ASP A 210 8.53 -27.65 -12.58
CA ASP A 210 8.19 -27.74 -14.00
C ASP A 210 6.96 -26.86 -14.27
N VAL A 211 7.08 -25.94 -15.23
CA VAL A 211 6.01 -24.99 -15.59
C VAL A 211 4.74 -25.74 -15.97
N GLY A 212 3.60 -25.25 -15.50
CA GLY A 212 2.28 -25.87 -15.64
C GLY A 212 1.95 -26.89 -14.55
N THR A 213 2.87 -27.18 -13.63
CA THR A 213 2.71 -28.25 -12.63
C THR A 213 3.08 -27.83 -11.20
N ASN A 214 2.86 -28.75 -10.25
CA ASN A 214 3.43 -28.71 -8.89
C ASN A 214 4.54 -29.75 -8.70
N THR A 215 5.10 -30.27 -9.80
CA THR A 215 6.22 -31.21 -9.79
C THR A 215 7.53 -30.42 -9.77
N TYR A 216 8.41 -30.74 -8.82
CA TYR A 216 9.75 -30.16 -8.78
C TYR A 216 10.62 -30.62 -9.96
N ASP A 217 11.47 -29.72 -10.45
CA ASP A 217 12.30 -29.80 -11.66
C ASP A 217 12.70 -31.24 -12.05
N THR A 218 12.13 -31.72 -13.15
CA THR A 218 12.46 -33.01 -13.76
C THR A 218 13.42 -32.87 -14.94
N SER A 219 13.83 -31.64 -15.29
CA SER A 219 14.78 -31.40 -16.37
C SER A 219 16.15 -32.02 -16.08
N ALA A 220 16.99 -32.12 -17.11
CA ALA A 220 18.36 -32.61 -16.98
C ALA A 220 19.21 -31.80 -15.98
N LYS A 221 18.84 -30.53 -15.70
CA LYS A 221 19.54 -29.67 -14.74
C LYS A 221 19.26 -30.04 -13.29
N LYS A 222 18.17 -30.77 -13.00
CA LYS A 222 17.75 -31.28 -11.68
C LYS A 222 18.03 -30.30 -10.55
N ARG A 223 17.47 -29.09 -10.63
CA ARG A 223 17.67 -28.07 -9.59
C ARG A 223 17.08 -28.55 -8.28
N LYS A 224 17.90 -28.54 -7.23
CA LYS A 224 17.48 -28.87 -5.88
C LYS A 224 16.41 -27.88 -5.40
N PRO A 225 15.31 -28.35 -4.78
CA PRO A 225 14.31 -27.46 -4.22
C PRO A 225 14.90 -26.48 -3.19
N ALA A 226 14.40 -25.25 -3.13
CA ALA A 226 14.83 -24.20 -2.19
C ALA A 226 13.73 -23.15 -1.93
N TRP A 227 13.76 -22.53 -0.75
CA TRP A 227 12.98 -21.32 -0.45
C TRP A 227 13.74 -20.09 -0.93
N THR A 228 13.59 -19.78 -2.21
CA THR A 228 14.24 -18.63 -2.85
C THR A 228 13.47 -17.33 -2.62
N ASP A 229 12.15 -17.43 -2.48
CA ASP A 229 11.22 -16.30 -2.38
C ASP A 229 10.86 -16.04 -0.91
N ARG A 230 11.29 -14.89 -0.36
CA ARG A 230 11.28 -14.63 1.09
C ARG A 230 10.71 -13.27 1.44
N ILE A 231 10.15 -13.14 2.64
CA ILE A 231 9.64 -11.87 3.20
C ILE A 231 10.12 -11.71 4.64
N LEU A 232 10.98 -10.72 4.85
CA LEU A 232 11.57 -10.36 6.14
C LEU A 232 11.16 -8.94 6.52
N TRP A 233 11.29 -8.62 7.81
CA TRP A 233 11.13 -7.25 8.28
C TRP A 233 12.14 -6.91 9.38
N ARG A 234 12.42 -5.62 9.55
CA ARG A 234 13.30 -5.10 10.61
C ARG A 234 12.67 -3.87 11.23
N LEU A 235 12.73 -3.80 12.55
CA LEU A 235 12.40 -2.60 13.32
C LEU A 235 13.70 -1.88 13.70
N ARG A 236 13.70 -0.54 13.62
CA ARG A 236 14.83 0.24 14.13
C ARG A 236 14.96 0.06 15.63
N ARG A 237 16.17 -0.17 16.13
CA ARG A 237 16.44 -0.26 17.57
C ARG A 237 16.15 1.10 18.23
N THR A 238 15.34 1.09 19.30
CA THR A 238 15.06 2.27 20.12
C THR A 238 16.37 2.81 20.70
N GLY A 239 16.70 4.08 20.46
CA GLY A 239 17.93 4.73 20.95
C GLY A 239 19.08 4.81 19.94
N SER A 240 18.92 4.29 18.72
CA SER A 240 19.90 4.51 17.65
C SER A 240 19.89 6.00 17.23
N PRO A 241 21.05 6.67 17.09
CA PRO A 241 21.10 8.05 16.63
C PRO A 241 20.41 8.19 15.27
N VAL A 242 19.54 9.20 15.11
CA VAL A 242 19.05 9.61 13.80
C VAL A 242 20.22 10.24 13.05
N PRO A 243 20.60 9.78 11.84
CA PRO A 243 21.68 10.39 11.07
C PRO A 243 21.36 11.87 10.81
N SER A 244 22.24 12.76 11.27
CA SER A 244 22.00 14.20 11.32
C SER A 244 22.62 14.91 10.12
N HIS A 245 21.79 15.50 9.25
CA HIS A 245 22.20 16.63 8.42
C HIS A 245 21.38 17.92 8.65
N ASN A 246 20.36 17.91 9.52
CA ASN A 246 19.60 19.12 9.85
C ASN A 246 19.09 19.15 11.30
N ALA A 247 19.86 19.79 12.19
CA ALA A 247 19.50 19.99 13.61
C ALA A 247 18.20 20.80 13.82
N ALA A 248 17.70 21.50 12.79
CA ALA A 248 16.45 22.26 12.88
C ALA A 248 15.18 21.38 12.98
N LEU A 249 15.20 20.14 12.46
CA LEU A 249 14.10 19.17 12.59
C LEU A 249 14.07 18.48 13.97
N GLN A 250 15.13 18.64 14.76
CA GLN A 250 15.29 17.98 16.06
C GLN A 250 14.31 18.54 17.11
N ARG A 251 13.90 19.82 16.99
CA ARG A 251 12.97 20.46 17.95
C ARG A 251 11.50 20.05 17.79
N GLY A 252 11.14 19.33 16.73
CA GLY A 252 9.77 18.81 16.53
C GLY A 252 9.58 17.31 16.82
N LEU A 253 10.66 16.51 16.79
CA LEU A 253 10.57 15.04 16.75
C LEU A 253 11.26 14.32 17.93
N THR A 254 11.95 15.04 18.82
CA THR A 254 12.62 14.45 20.00
C THR A 254 11.71 14.27 21.21
N SER A 255 10.39 14.50 21.09
CA SER A 255 9.42 14.24 22.16
C SER A 255 8.82 12.82 22.15
N TRP A 256 9.27 11.91 21.29
CA TRP A 256 8.76 10.52 21.25
C TRP A 256 9.62 9.52 22.02
N PHE A 257 9.81 9.81 23.30
CA PHE A 257 9.96 8.76 24.30
C PHE A 257 8.56 8.17 24.57
N GLY A 258 8.22 7.01 24.01
CA GLY A 258 7.11 6.18 24.52
C GLY A 258 6.12 5.54 23.53
N GLY A 259 6.25 5.73 22.21
CA GLY A 259 5.38 5.04 21.24
C GLY A 259 6.06 3.77 20.69
N THR A 260 5.72 2.57 21.18
CA THR A 260 6.31 1.33 20.67
C THR A 260 5.73 0.98 19.31
N THR A 261 6.45 1.27 18.22
CA THR A 261 6.12 0.72 16.89
C THR A 261 6.21 -0.80 16.96
N LYS A 262 5.12 -1.49 16.63
CA LYS A 262 5.05 -2.95 16.66
C LYS A 262 4.62 -3.48 15.31
N VAL A 263 5.37 -4.47 14.82
CA VAL A 263 5.03 -5.24 13.62
C VAL A 263 4.63 -6.64 14.05
N THR A 264 3.53 -7.16 13.50
CA THR A 264 3.07 -8.53 13.74
C THR A 264 2.73 -9.16 12.41
N GLN A 265 3.37 -10.28 12.09
CA GLN A 265 3.03 -11.09 10.93
C GLN A 265 1.89 -12.03 11.29
N HIS A 266 0.80 -12.00 10.52
CA HIS A 266 -0.38 -12.84 10.72
C HIS A 266 -0.37 -14.07 9.83
N THR A 267 0.06 -13.91 8.58
CA THR A 267 0.15 -14.99 7.60
C THR A 267 1.48 -14.93 6.87
N TYR A 268 1.97 -16.11 6.47
CA TYR A 268 3.12 -16.27 5.59
C TYR A 268 2.95 -17.59 4.85
N CYS A 269 2.69 -17.54 3.54
CA CYS A 269 2.35 -18.72 2.77
C CYS A 269 2.85 -18.64 1.33
N SER A 270 3.02 -19.81 0.71
CA SER A 270 3.17 -19.95 -0.73
C SER A 270 1.85 -20.37 -1.38
N HIS A 271 1.68 -20.02 -2.66
CA HIS A 271 0.46 -20.25 -3.41
C HIS A 271 0.66 -21.30 -4.51
N MET A 272 0.49 -22.57 -4.14
CA MET A 272 0.69 -23.72 -5.04
C MET A 272 -0.32 -23.82 -6.19
N GLY A 273 -1.43 -23.07 -6.14
CA GLY A 273 -2.42 -23.02 -7.22
C GLY A 273 -1.93 -22.32 -8.49
N TYR A 274 -0.87 -21.51 -8.39
CA TYR A 274 -0.29 -20.82 -9.54
C TYR A 274 0.85 -21.65 -10.14
N THR A 275 0.71 -22.02 -11.41
CA THR A 275 1.62 -22.95 -12.09
C THR A 275 2.29 -22.35 -13.33
N ILE A 276 2.04 -21.08 -13.66
CA ILE A 276 2.58 -20.41 -14.85
C ILE A 276 4.09 -20.12 -14.78
N SER A 277 4.70 -20.25 -13.61
CA SER A 277 6.13 -20.02 -13.36
C SER A 277 6.76 -21.27 -12.73
N ASP A 278 8.08 -21.38 -12.83
CA ASP A 278 8.89 -22.34 -12.10
C ASP A 278 9.10 -21.95 -10.63
N HIS A 279 8.62 -20.77 -10.23
CA HIS A 279 8.47 -20.31 -8.84
C HIS A 279 7.01 -20.31 -8.40
N LYS A 280 6.79 -20.42 -7.08
CA LYS A 280 5.47 -20.28 -6.45
C LYS A 280 5.36 -18.93 -5.74
N PRO A 281 4.31 -18.13 -5.99
CA PRO A 281 4.14 -16.84 -5.33
C PRO A 281 4.13 -17.00 -3.81
N VAL A 282 4.74 -16.04 -3.11
CA VAL A 282 4.77 -15.97 -1.64
C VAL A 282 4.06 -14.70 -1.20
N SER A 283 3.24 -14.79 -0.16
CA SER A 283 2.58 -13.63 0.43
C SER A 283 2.68 -13.64 1.95
N ALA A 284 2.67 -12.45 2.55
CA ALA A 284 2.55 -12.27 3.98
C ALA A 284 1.60 -11.12 4.31
N LEU A 285 0.86 -11.26 5.41
CA LEU A 285 0.02 -10.20 5.96
C LEU A 285 0.63 -9.70 7.26
N PHE A 286 0.79 -8.38 7.39
CA PHE A 286 1.31 -7.74 8.59
C PHE A 286 0.31 -6.74 9.17
N SER A 287 0.31 -6.60 10.49
CA SER A 287 -0.18 -5.39 11.16
C SER A 287 0.99 -4.55 11.62
N LEU A 288 0.96 -3.27 11.26
CA LEU A 288 1.84 -2.23 11.76
C LEU A 288 1.06 -1.36 12.75
N GLN A 289 1.43 -1.45 14.02
CA GLN A 289 0.88 -0.61 15.09
C GLN A 289 1.83 0.55 15.32
N VAL A 290 1.30 1.76 15.15
CA VAL A 290 2.04 3.02 15.26
C VAL A 290 1.24 4.00 16.11
N SER A 291 1.95 4.76 16.95
CA SER A 291 1.36 5.96 17.57
C SER A 291 1.31 7.06 16.54
N TYR A 292 0.27 7.89 16.52
CA TYR A 292 0.17 9.02 15.60
C TYR A 292 -0.74 10.11 16.18
N LYS A 293 -0.39 11.38 15.94
CA LYS A 293 -1.25 12.53 16.25
C LYS A 293 -1.93 12.98 14.96
N SER A 294 -3.27 12.91 14.93
CA SER A 294 -4.04 13.27 13.74
C SER A 294 -3.85 14.73 13.36
N THR A 295 -3.24 14.96 12.19
CA THR A 295 -3.22 16.24 11.49
C THR A 295 -4.02 16.06 10.20
N SER A 296 -5.33 15.92 10.34
CA SER A 296 -6.24 15.65 9.23
C SER A 296 -7.26 16.76 9.07
N VAL A 297 -7.48 17.21 7.84
CA VAL A 297 -8.60 18.11 7.50
C VAL A 297 -9.83 17.26 7.23
N THR A 298 -10.96 17.61 7.85
CA THR A 298 -12.24 16.93 7.63
C THR A 298 -13.17 17.86 6.86
N PHE A 299 -13.74 17.37 5.76
CA PHE A 299 -14.72 18.12 4.99
C PHE A 299 -16.12 17.94 5.59
N VAL A 300 -16.87 19.03 5.67
CA VAL A 300 -18.26 19.05 6.16
C VAL A 300 -19.14 19.59 5.04
N ARG A 301 -20.01 18.73 4.50
CA ARG A 301 -20.97 19.16 3.48
C ARG A 301 -22.20 19.78 4.13
N ASN A 302 -22.56 20.99 3.71
CA ASN A 302 -23.86 21.59 4.01
C ASN A 302 -24.76 21.56 2.76
N MET A 303 -26.07 21.75 2.91
CA MET A 303 -27.05 21.65 1.81
C MET A 303 -26.79 22.60 0.63
N PHE A 304 -26.12 23.73 0.88
CA PHE A 304 -25.94 24.82 -0.10
C PHE A 304 -24.48 25.16 -0.41
N TYR A 305 -23.53 24.68 0.38
CA TYR A 305 -22.10 24.94 0.21
C TYR A 305 -21.30 23.82 0.87
N LEU A 306 -20.06 23.62 0.38
CA LEU A 306 -19.15 22.61 0.87
C LEU A 306 -18.09 23.28 1.76
N SER A 307 -18.21 23.15 3.08
CA SER A 307 -17.25 23.72 4.03
C SER A 307 -16.23 22.66 4.50
N PHE A 308 -15.18 23.08 5.18
CA PHE A 308 -14.25 22.15 5.83
C PHE A 308 -13.85 22.64 7.20
N VAL A 309 -13.71 21.71 8.13
CA VAL A 309 -13.23 21.97 9.49
C VAL A 309 -11.86 21.35 9.61
N TYR A 310 -10.85 22.18 9.87
CA TYR A 310 -9.50 21.72 10.13
C TYR A 310 -9.32 21.50 11.63
N CYS A 311 -8.75 20.35 12.00
CA CYS A 311 -8.36 20.09 13.38
C CYS A 311 -6.87 20.41 13.52
N SER A 312 -6.52 21.43 14.32
CA SER A 312 -5.16 21.62 14.88
C SER A 312 -3.99 21.87 13.90
N PHE A 313 -4.22 22.52 12.75
CA PHE A 313 -3.15 22.91 11.81
C PHE A 313 -3.16 24.43 11.52
N HIS A 314 -1.98 25.02 11.38
CA HIS A 314 -1.83 26.40 10.90
C HIS A 314 -1.73 26.40 9.37
N SER A 315 -2.78 26.86 8.69
CA SER A 315 -2.81 26.97 7.22
C SER A 315 -1.70 27.88 6.68
N ASN A 316 -1.01 27.45 5.65
CA ASN A 316 -0.06 28.25 4.86
C ASN A 316 -0.81 29.06 3.78
N SER A 317 -0.27 30.20 3.36
CA SER A 317 -0.84 30.95 2.21
C SER A 317 -0.71 30.21 0.88
N TRP A 318 0.15 29.20 0.82
CA TRP A 318 0.38 28.35 -0.36
C TRP A 318 -0.38 27.02 -0.29
N ASP A 319 -1.17 26.78 0.76
CA ASP A 319 -2.06 25.62 0.83
C ASP A 319 -3.21 25.81 -0.17
N TRP A 320 -3.77 24.71 -0.68
CA TRP A 320 -4.86 24.75 -1.66
C TRP A 320 -5.83 23.59 -1.48
N VAL A 321 -7.06 23.77 -1.97
CA VAL A 321 -8.08 22.72 -2.06
C VAL A 321 -8.41 22.51 -3.52
N ALA A 322 -8.49 21.25 -3.95
CA ALA A 322 -8.90 20.89 -5.29
C ALA A 322 -10.07 19.91 -5.29
N ILE A 323 -10.90 19.99 -6.33
CA ILE A 323 -11.91 18.99 -6.66
C ILE A 323 -11.29 18.01 -7.65
N TYR A 324 -11.40 16.72 -7.35
CA TYR A 324 -10.94 15.63 -8.21
C TYR A 324 -12.14 14.80 -8.63
N LYS A 325 -12.19 14.36 -9.89
CA LYS A 325 -13.10 13.27 -10.28
C LYS A 325 -12.75 12.03 -9.45
N ALA A 326 -13.73 11.49 -8.76
CA ALA A 326 -13.56 10.26 -8.02
C ALA A 326 -13.40 9.10 -9.02
N TRP A 327 -12.50 8.18 -8.71
CA TRP A 327 -12.45 6.85 -9.32
C TRP A 327 -12.03 6.75 -10.81
N PHE A 328 -11.43 7.79 -11.41
CA PHE A 328 -10.93 7.73 -12.79
C PHE A 328 -9.41 7.86 -12.89
N ASP A 329 -8.83 7.16 -13.89
CA ASP A 329 -7.40 7.09 -14.21
C ASP A 329 -6.75 8.42 -14.63
N TYR A 330 -7.55 9.48 -14.79
CA TYR A 330 -7.08 10.81 -15.17
C TYR A 330 -7.63 11.86 -14.22
N ILE A 331 -6.75 12.47 -13.45
CA ILE A 331 -7.07 13.61 -12.59
C ILE A 331 -7.33 14.83 -13.50
N THR A 332 -8.60 15.22 -13.64
CA THR A 332 -8.92 16.57 -14.14
C THR A 332 -8.85 17.51 -12.92
N PHE A 333 -7.92 18.46 -12.95
CA PHE A 333 -7.72 19.42 -11.85
C PHE A 333 -8.56 20.67 -12.07
N LEU A 334 -9.28 21.08 -11.03
CA LEU A 334 -9.67 22.48 -10.86
C LEU A 334 -8.95 23.01 -9.62
N PHE A 335 -8.11 24.03 -9.81
CA PHE A 335 -7.38 24.70 -8.73
C PHE A 335 -8.19 25.89 -8.23
N LEU A 336 -8.37 25.99 -6.91
CA LEU A 336 -8.71 27.25 -6.27
C LEU A 336 -7.70 27.61 -5.19
N LEU A 337 -7.18 28.83 -5.30
CA LEU A 337 -6.40 29.46 -4.25
C LEU A 337 -7.36 29.90 -3.13
N LEU A 338 -7.03 29.52 -1.90
CA LEU A 338 -7.75 29.96 -0.71
C LEU A 338 -7.59 31.48 -0.54
N ASP A 339 -8.65 32.27 -0.79
CA ASP A 339 -8.67 33.67 -0.34
C ASP A 339 -8.90 33.71 1.18
N LYS A 340 -7.97 34.35 1.87
CA LYS A 340 -7.59 34.10 3.25
C LYS A 340 -8.40 34.91 4.26
N LYS A 341 -9.70 35.13 4.01
CA LYS A 341 -10.48 36.06 4.84
C LYS A 341 -11.16 35.43 6.05
N ASP A 342 -11.59 34.16 5.99
CA ASP A 342 -12.10 33.47 7.18
C ASP A 342 -11.83 31.96 7.12
N ALA A 343 -11.05 31.45 8.07
CA ALA A 343 -10.38 30.15 8.00
C ALA A 343 -11.30 28.90 7.99
N SER A 344 -12.62 29.03 8.03
CA SER A 344 -13.52 27.91 8.35
C SER A 344 -14.55 27.53 7.28
N VAL A 345 -14.73 28.34 6.23
CA VAL A 345 -15.70 28.03 5.16
C VAL A 345 -15.18 28.53 3.81
N MET A 346 -14.91 27.61 2.89
CA MET A 346 -14.75 27.92 1.47
C MET A 346 -16.09 27.69 0.77
N THR A 347 -16.45 28.53 -0.19
CA THR A 347 -17.60 28.30 -1.07
C THR A 347 -17.09 28.29 -2.50
N PHE A 348 -17.47 27.26 -3.27
CA PHE A 348 -17.14 27.17 -4.69
C PHE A 348 -18.21 27.93 -5.49
N PRO A 349 -17.84 28.87 -6.37
CA PRO A 349 -18.79 29.45 -7.32
C PRO A 349 -19.40 28.35 -8.19
N GLU A 350 -20.70 28.41 -8.45
CA GLU A 350 -21.39 27.40 -9.29
C GLU A 350 -20.76 27.27 -10.68
N GLU A 351 -20.27 28.38 -11.23
CA GLU A 351 -19.64 28.45 -12.56
C GLU A 351 -18.33 27.65 -12.65
N GLU A 352 -17.63 27.51 -11.53
CA GLU A 352 -16.37 26.79 -11.43
C GLU A 352 -16.58 25.32 -11.09
N LEU A 353 -17.77 24.93 -10.61
CA LEU A 353 -18.04 23.54 -10.29
C LEU A 353 -18.05 22.66 -11.54
N PRO A 354 -17.44 21.46 -11.47
CA PRO A 354 -17.49 20.50 -12.56
C PRO A 354 -18.92 20.16 -12.99
N LYS A 355 -19.13 20.00 -14.29
CA LYS A 355 -20.46 19.77 -14.89
C LYS A 355 -20.74 18.32 -15.26
N ASP A 356 -19.74 17.45 -15.17
CA ASP A 356 -19.94 16.05 -15.50
C ASP A 356 -20.77 15.36 -14.40
N ASP A 357 -21.64 14.46 -14.82
CA ASP A 357 -22.44 13.65 -13.91
C ASP A 357 -21.60 12.47 -13.39
N CYS A 358 -20.67 12.78 -12.48
CA CYS A 358 -19.86 11.79 -11.79
C CYS A 358 -19.61 12.16 -10.33
N ASP A 359 -19.04 11.21 -9.60
CA ASP A 359 -18.60 11.44 -8.23
C ASP A 359 -17.31 12.26 -8.22
N TYR A 360 -17.19 13.15 -7.24
CA TYR A 360 -16.02 13.98 -6.99
C TYR A 360 -15.54 13.84 -5.55
N ILE A 361 -14.27 14.14 -5.30
CA ILE A 361 -13.68 14.25 -3.96
C ILE A 361 -13.00 15.61 -3.82
N LEU A 362 -12.97 16.15 -2.61
CA LEU A 362 -12.09 17.25 -2.27
C LEU A 362 -10.79 16.73 -1.67
N GLY A 363 -9.67 17.35 -2.05
CA GLY A 363 -8.39 17.16 -1.40
C GLY A 363 -7.83 18.48 -0.89
N TYR A 364 -7.37 18.49 0.36
CA TYR A 364 -6.62 19.60 0.94
C TYR A 364 -5.14 19.31 0.85
N TYR A 365 -4.39 20.13 0.13
CA TYR A 365 -2.95 20.06 0.03
C TYR A 365 -2.28 21.05 0.98
N SER A 366 -1.33 20.56 1.77
CA SER A 366 -0.46 21.41 2.58
C SER A 366 0.88 21.61 1.88
N ASN A 367 1.22 22.86 1.60
CA ASN A 367 2.52 23.25 1.06
C ASN A 367 3.65 22.98 2.06
N THR A 368 3.41 23.21 3.35
CA THR A 368 4.41 22.93 4.40
C THR A 368 4.71 21.44 4.53
N MET A 369 3.71 20.57 4.37
CA MET A 369 3.91 19.11 4.41
C MET A 369 4.17 18.50 3.02
N ASN A 370 4.11 19.29 1.96
CA ASN A 370 4.21 18.88 0.56
C ASN A 370 3.37 17.63 0.23
N SER A 371 2.12 17.61 0.70
CA SER A 371 1.25 16.43 0.64
C SER A 371 -0.23 16.80 0.83
N ILE A 372 -1.12 15.93 0.33
CA ILE A 372 -2.56 15.96 0.66
C ILE A 372 -2.71 15.50 2.11
N ILE A 373 -3.40 16.29 2.94
CA ILE A 373 -3.60 16.01 4.38
C ILE A 373 -5.08 15.90 4.78
N GLY A 374 -5.99 15.97 3.82
CA GLY A 374 -7.40 15.71 4.04
C GLY A 374 -8.10 15.37 2.73
N LEU A 375 -9.05 14.46 2.82
CA LEU A 375 -9.90 14.03 1.71
C LEU A 375 -11.36 14.02 2.17
N SER A 376 -12.29 14.42 1.29
CA SER A 376 -13.71 14.28 1.56
C SER A 376 -14.19 12.86 1.22
N MET A 377 -15.38 12.50 1.70
CA MET A 377 -16.15 11.43 1.05
C MET A 377 -16.54 11.85 -0.37
N PRO A 378 -16.73 10.89 -1.30
CA PRO A 378 -17.25 11.18 -2.63
C PRO A 378 -18.58 11.94 -2.58
N PHE A 379 -18.78 12.87 -3.50
CA PHE A 379 -20.00 13.66 -3.62
C PHE A 379 -20.30 13.98 -5.09
N GLN A 380 -21.58 14.07 -5.41
CA GLN A 380 -22.03 14.62 -6.70
C GLN A 380 -22.30 16.12 -6.58
N VAL A 381 -21.91 16.85 -7.64
CA VAL A 381 -22.23 18.26 -7.84
C VAL A 381 -23.65 18.34 -8.40
N LYS A 382 -24.54 19.05 -7.71
CA LYS A 382 -25.89 19.34 -8.21
C LYS A 382 -25.93 20.76 -8.77
N HIS A 383 -26.13 20.90 -10.07
CA HIS A 383 -26.37 22.20 -10.72
C HIS A 383 -27.85 22.56 -10.57
N ILE A 384 -28.15 23.77 -10.13
CA ILE A 384 -29.54 24.25 -10.10
C ILE A 384 -29.86 24.67 -11.53
N ASN A 385 -30.58 23.81 -12.26
CA ASN A 385 -31.14 24.21 -13.55
C ASN A 385 -32.14 25.34 -13.33
N ASN A 386 -31.70 26.59 -13.51
CA ASN A 386 -32.58 27.73 -13.80
C ASN A 386 -33.11 27.60 -15.24
N GLY A 387 -33.81 26.50 -15.50
CA GLY A 387 -34.59 26.30 -16.71
C GLY A 387 -35.87 27.10 -16.60
N LYS A 388 -35.99 28.12 -17.46
CA LYS A 388 -37.25 28.75 -17.84
C LYS A 388 -38.31 27.67 -18.03
N ASN A 389 -39.31 27.61 -17.15
CA ASN A 389 -40.50 26.80 -17.40
C ASN A 389 -41.21 27.39 -18.63
N HIS A 390 -41.09 26.70 -19.75
CA HIS A 390 -42.12 26.73 -20.79
C HIS A 390 -43.44 26.31 -20.15
N HIS A 391 -44.49 27.06 -20.48
CA HIS A 391 -45.88 26.81 -20.14
C HIS A 391 -46.23 25.32 -20.10
N GLN A 392 -46.42 24.77 -18.90
CA GLN A 392 -47.36 23.67 -18.72
C GLN A 392 -48.64 24.25 -18.11
N HIS A 393 -49.67 24.21 -18.94
CA HIS A 393 -51.05 24.50 -18.60
C HIS A 393 -51.45 23.62 -17.40
N LEU A 394 -51.66 24.22 -16.23
CA LEU A 394 -52.41 23.59 -15.15
C LEU A 394 -53.88 23.54 -15.59
N SER A 395 -54.33 22.38 -16.06
CA SER A 395 -55.76 22.05 -16.06
C SER A 395 -56.15 21.71 -14.62
N MET A 396 -56.97 22.58 -14.03
CA MET A 396 -57.58 22.35 -12.71
C MET A 396 -58.57 21.16 -12.77
N PRO A 397 -58.54 20.22 -11.81
CA PRO A 397 -59.67 19.33 -11.58
C PRO A 397 -60.78 20.10 -10.84
N SER A 398 -62.00 20.04 -11.36
CA SER A 398 -63.21 20.59 -10.73
C SER A 398 -63.54 19.90 -9.41
N LEU A 399 -63.92 20.68 -8.39
CA LEU A 399 -64.50 20.17 -7.13
C LEU A 399 -65.81 19.41 -7.39
N PRO A 400 -66.07 18.29 -6.69
CA PRO A 400 -67.43 17.79 -6.53
C PRO A 400 -68.13 18.51 -5.37
N SER A 401 -69.34 19.00 -5.66
CA SER A 401 -70.28 19.56 -4.69
C SER A 401 -70.96 18.46 -3.86
N SER A 402 -71.22 18.80 -2.60
CA SER A 402 -71.94 17.99 -1.61
C SER A 402 -73.43 17.80 -1.95
N THR A 403 -73.91 16.56 -1.87
CA THR A 403 -75.27 16.05 -1.52
C THR A 403 -75.21 14.53 -1.81
N ASP A 404 -75.75 13.56 -1.09
CA ASP A 404 -76.73 13.51 -0.01
C ASP A 404 -76.61 12.11 0.68
N LYS A 405 -76.84 12.08 1.99
CA LYS A 405 -77.49 11.06 2.85
C LYS A 405 -77.27 9.53 2.74
N THR A 406 -76.98 8.96 3.93
CA THR A 406 -77.49 7.68 4.55
C THR A 406 -77.06 6.36 3.89
N SER A 407 -76.71 5.26 4.57
CA SER A 407 -77.11 4.68 5.86
C SER A 407 -76.15 3.54 6.30
N TYR A 408 -76.07 3.33 7.62
CA TYR A 408 -75.60 2.17 8.42
C TYR A 408 -75.24 0.82 7.74
N SER A 409 -74.08 0.26 8.13
CA SER A 409 -73.93 -1.08 8.76
C SER A 409 -72.47 -1.38 9.17
N GLN A 410 -72.23 -1.69 10.46
CA GLN A 410 -71.12 -2.54 10.95
C GLN A 410 -71.56 -4.02 10.89
N PRO A 411 -70.73 -5.06 11.18
CA PRO A 411 -69.26 -5.18 11.30
C PRO A 411 -68.69 -6.38 10.48
N ASP A 412 -67.37 -6.63 10.49
CA ASP A 412 -66.83 -7.95 10.91
C ASP A 412 -65.29 -7.94 11.13
N PRO A 413 -64.77 -8.61 12.19
CA PRO A 413 -63.36 -8.86 12.45
C PRO A 413 -62.92 -10.30 12.07
N GLU A 414 -61.60 -10.56 12.13
CA GLU A 414 -60.89 -11.84 11.89
C GLU A 414 -60.60 -12.13 10.40
N GLU A 415 -59.41 -12.58 9.94
CA GLU A 415 -58.52 -13.63 10.44
C GLU A 415 -57.04 -13.42 10.00
N ILE A 416 -56.13 -13.77 10.92
CA ILE A 416 -54.68 -14.13 10.81
C ILE A 416 -53.65 -13.02 10.59
#